data_AF-A0A2G2XSN0-F1
#
_entry.id   AF-A0A2G2XSN0-F1
#
_cell.length_a   1.000
_cell.length_b   1.000
_cell.length_c   1.000
_cell.angle_alpha   90.00
_cell.angle_beta   90.00
_cell.angle_gamma   90.00
#
_symmetry.space_group_name_H-M   'P 1'
#
loop_
_entity.id
_entity.type
_entity.pdbx_description
1 polymer ?
#
loop_
_entity_poly.entity_id
_entity_poly.type
_entity_poly.pdbx_seq_one_letter_code
_entity_poly.pdbx_strand_id
1 'polypeptide(L)'
;MILAFGPNLLVFEMKGILANDPTMNISMNSAKDTNSHSTHCSSIAAGNFVKGVSHFGYAAGTTKRVAPRARLAMYKFSFSDGSSTSDLITAMNQIVSDGVDIISISFGNHFIPLYEDAISIASFRAMIKRVLVSASAGNRGPSWGTLGNRSPWILCVASGYTDQTLAGTLTLGNGLKIRGWSLFPARAFFRDSSMIYNKSVATYKSDGLLAQIPDLEGTNTICDYNPDEDGFGYLFNYLTSFEQDLKRASLFLRI
;
A
#
# COMPACT_ATOMS: atom_id res chain seq x y z
N MET A 1 -2.79 4.64 11.68
CA MET A 1 -3.18 3.77 12.80
C MET A 1 -1.96 2.98 13.25
N ILE A 2 -1.84 2.73 14.55
CA ILE A 2 -0.79 1.91 15.13
C ILE A 2 -1.41 0.58 15.55
N LEU A 3 -0.73 -0.50 15.20
CA LEU A 3 -1.05 -1.84 15.66
C LEU A 3 -0.20 -2.15 16.87
N ALA A 4 -0.81 -2.61 17.95
CA ALA A 4 -0.09 -3.11 19.09
C ALA A 4 -0.58 -4.50 19.48
N PHE A 5 0.32 -5.31 20.02
CA PHE A 5 0.00 -6.66 20.46
C PHE A 5 -0.22 -6.68 21.98
N GLY A 6 -1.43 -6.96 22.44
CA GLY A 6 -1.80 -6.79 23.86
C GLY A 6 -3.29 -7.05 24.15
N PRO A 7 -3.85 -6.59 25.28
CA PRO A 7 -5.29 -6.76 25.56
C PRO A 7 -6.15 -6.18 24.42
N ASN A 8 -7.28 -6.82 24.10
CA ASN A 8 -8.17 -6.36 23.02
C ASN A 8 -8.70 -4.96 23.33
N LEU A 9 -8.14 -3.95 22.68
CA LEU A 9 -8.48 -2.55 22.92
C LEU A 9 -8.63 -1.81 21.58
N LEU A 10 -9.65 -0.98 21.48
CA LEU A 10 -9.85 -0.05 20.37
C LEU A 10 -9.82 1.36 20.94
N VAL A 11 -8.78 2.12 20.59
CA VAL A 11 -8.56 3.50 21.06
C VAL A 11 -8.36 4.40 19.85
N PHE A 12 -8.78 5.66 19.97
CA PHE A 12 -8.53 6.68 18.97
C PHE A 12 -8.24 8.03 19.62
N GLU A 13 -7.30 8.77 19.06
CA GLU A 13 -6.84 10.08 19.54
C GLU A 13 -7.04 11.12 18.46
N MET A 14 -7.81 12.17 18.76
CA MET A 14 -8.13 13.27 17.84
C MET A 14 -8.06 14.66 18.50
N LYS A 15 -7.64 14.72 19.77
CA LYS A 15 -7.58 15.99 20.51
C LYS A 15 -6.57 16.95 19.89
N GLY A 16 -5.48 16.42 19.34
CA GLY A 16 -4.46 17.17 18.64
C GLY A 16 -4.98 17.78 17.34
N ILE A 17 -5.74 17.03 16.54
CA ILE A 17 -6.38 17.54 15.33
C ILE A 17 -7.36 18.68 15.67
N LEU A 18 -8.24 18.48 16.65
CA LEU A 18 -9.22 19.49 17.06
C LEU A 18 -8.60 20.72 17.74
N ALA A 19 -7.41 20.56 18.35
CA ALA A 19 -6.66 21.69 18.89
C ALA A 19 -6.00 22.52 17.78
N ASN A 20 -5.56 21.89 16.69
CA ASN A 20 -4.96 22.57 15.53
C ASN A 20 -6.03 23.28 14.69
N ASP A 21 -7.18 22.65 14.50
CA ASP A 21 -8.35 23.22 13.82
C ASP A 21 -9.64 22.84 14.55
N PRO A 22 -10.16 23.72 15.41
CA PRO A 22 -11.41 23.48 16.15
C PRO A 22 -12.65 23.38 15.25
N THR A 23 -12.57 23.82 13.99
CA THR A 23 -13.69 23.79 13.04
C THR A 23 -13.71 22.52 12.19
N MET A 24 -12.67 21.69 12.30
CA MET A 24 -12.55 20.46 11.53
C MET A 24 -13.64 19.45 11.92
N ASN A 25 -14.44 19.05 10.93
CA ASN A 25 -15.47 18.04 11.09
C ASN A 25 -14.90 16.64 10.83
N ILE A 26 -14.68 15.86 11.90
CA ILE A 26 -14.16 14.49 11.80
C ILE A 26 -15.29 13.56 11.36
N SER A 27 -15.27 13.18 10.08
CA SER A 27 -16.29 12.35 9.43
C SER A 27 -16.48 10.97 10.07
N MET A 28 -15.40 10.41 10.64
CA MET A 28 -15.40 9.12 11.32
C MET A 28 -14.73 9.20 12.69
N ASN A 29 -15.49 9.69 13.67
CA ASN A 29 -15.09 9.81 15.08
C ASN A 29 -15.15 8.46 15.83
N SER A 30 -14.38 7.49 15.34
CA SER A 30 -14.18 6.19 15.98
C SER A 30 -12.88 5.55 15.49
N ALA A 31 -12.50 4.43 16.12
CA ALA A 31 -11.38 3.59 15.66
C ALA A 31 -11.66 2.87 14.32
N LYS A 32 -12.84 3.02 13.70
CA LYS A 32 -13.16 2.43 12.40
C LYS A 32 -12.20 2.95 11.33
N ASP A 33 -11.62 2.03 10.57
CA ASP A 33 -10.78 2.32 9.41
C ASP A 33 -11.66 2.71 8.20
N THR A 34 -11.34 3.84 7.58
CA THR A 34 -11.99 4.35 6.35
C THR A 34 -11.00 4.48 5.19
N ASN A 35 -9.73 4.13 5.41
CA ASN A 35 -8.65 4.25 4.43
C ASN A 35 -8.13 2.87 3.96
N SER A 36 -8.46 1.79 4.67
CA SER A 36 -8.05 0.39 4.44
C SER A 36 -6.60 0.06 4.79
N HIS A 37 -5.69 1.04 4.78
CA HIS A 37 -4.27 0.84 5.09
C HIS A 37 -4.07 0.12 6.44
N SER A 38 -4.84 0.52 7.45
CA SER A 38 -4.68 0.00 8.80
C SER A 38 -5.18 -1.43 8.93
N THR A 39 -6.33 -1.72 8.32
CA THR A 39 -6.90 -3.07 8.22
C THR A 39 -5.96 -4.01 7.47
N HIS A 40 -5.32 -3.52 6.40
CA HIS A 40 -4.32 -4.28 5.65
C HIS A 40 -3.10 -4.61 6.51
N CYS A 41 -2.48 -3.61 7.17
CA CYS A 41 -1.34 -3.81 8.06
C CYS A 41 -1.64 -4.76 9.23
N SER A 42 -2.77 -4.58 9.90
CA SER A 42 -3.16 -5.42 11.04
C SER A 42 -3.41 -6.87 10.62
N SER A 43 -4.04 -7.06 9.46
CA SER A 43 -4.23 -8.38 8.89
C SER A 43 -2.89 -9.04 8.55
N ILE A 44 -1.88 -8.31 8.03
CA ILE A 44 -0.56 -8.89 7.72
C ILE A 44 0.14 -9.41 8.98
N ALA A 45 0.07 -8.64 10.07
CA ALA A 45 0.80 -8.96 11.27
C ALA A 45 0.13 -10.09 12.08
N ALA A 46 -1.20 -10.04 12.25
CA ALA A 46 -1.92 -10.94 13.16
C ALA A 46 -3.26 -11.48 12.64
N GLY A 47 -3.54 -11.35 11.34
CA GLY A 47 -4.79 -11.85 10.76
C GLY A 47 -4.99 -13.33 11.02
N ASN A 48 -6.17 -13.69 11.53
CA ASN A 48 -6.54 -15.08 11.76
C ASN A 48 -6.76 -15.83 10.43
N PHE A 49 -6.91 -17.14 10.50
CA PHE A 49 -7.17 -17.97 9.34
C PHE A 49 -8.50 -17.62 8.67
N VAL A 50 -8.46 -17.25 7.39
CA VAL A 50 -9.66 -17.05 6.57
C VAL A 50 -9.54 -17.89 5.31
N LYS A 51 -10.48 -18.81 5.10
CA LYS A 51 -10.51 -19.72 3.95
C LYS A 51 -11.14 -19.05 2.74
N GLY A 52 -10.71 -19.45 1.54
CA GLY A 52 -11.38 -19.09 0.29
C GLY A 52 -11.26 -17.61 -0.09
N VAL A 53 -10.21 -16.93 0.38
CA VAL A 53 -9.97 -15.53 0.03
C VAL A 53 -9.07 -15.43 -1.19
N SER A 54 -9.22 -14.34 -1.93
CA SER A 54 -8.39 -14.00 -3.08
C SER A 54 -8.45 -12.48 -3.32
N HIS A 55 -7.51 -11.96 -4.09
CA HIS A 55 -7.65 -10.64 -4.69
C HIS A 55 -8.22 -10.82 -6.10
N PHE A 56 -9.55 -10.75 -6.25
CA PHE A 56 -10.24 -10.96 -7.53
C PHE A 56 -9.85 -12.27 -8.26
N GLY A 57 -9.64 -13.35 -7.52
CA GLY A 57 -9.19 -14.65 -8.05
C GLY A 57 -7.67 -14.85 -8.05
N TYR A 58 -6.88 -13.77 -7.95
CA TYR A 58 -5.43 -13.85 -7.74
C TYR A 58 -5.08 -14.24 -6.30
N ALA A 59 -3.94 -14.91 -6.13
CA ALA A 59 -3.41 -15.33 -4.83
C ALA A 59 -4.46 -16.06 -3.95
N ALA A 60 -5.29 -16.89 -4.57
CA ALA A 60 -6.37 -17.59 -3.89
C ALA A 60 -5.83 -18.62 -2.87
N GLY A 61 -6.46 -18.69 -1.71
CA GLY A 61 -6.09 -19.67 -0.70
C GLY A 61 -6.70 -19.42 0.66
N THR A 62 -6.04 -19.95 1.69
CA THR A 62 -6.32 -19.61 3.09
C THR A 62 -5.26 -18.63 3.56
N THR A 63 -5.65 -17.48 4.08
CA THR A 63 -4.69 -16.57 4.69
C THR A 63 -4.17 -17.16 6.00
N LYS A 64 -2.85 -17.14 6.17
CA LYS A 64 -2.16 -17.34 7.45
C LYS A 64 -1.10 -16.25 7.57
N ARG A 65 -1.08 -15.58 8.71
CA ARG A 65 -0.27 -14.38 8.93
C ARG A 65 0.80 -14.65 9.97
N VAL A 66 1.66 -13.68 10.24
CA VAL A 66 2.88 -13.91 11.05
C VAL A 66 2.53 -14.45 12.44
N ALA A 67 1.52 -13.87 13.10
CA ALA A 67 1.05 -14.30 14.41
C ALA A 67 -0.49 -14.39 14.50
N PRO A 68 -1.14 -15.42 13.91
CA PRO A 68 -2.61 -15.49 13.77
C PRO A 68 -3.40 -15.59 15.09
N ARG A 69 -2.71 -15.89 16.19
CA ARG A 69 -3.29 -16.01 17.54
C ARG A 69 -2.89 -14.87 18.47
N ALA A 70 -2.09 -13.93 17.99
CA ALA A 70 -1.74 -12.77 18.78
C ALA A 70 -2.97 -11.85 18.89
N ARG A 71 -3.10 -11.19 20.04
CA ARG A 71 -4.19 -10.25 20.29
C ARG A 71 -3.85 -8.91 19.67
N LEU A 72 -4.85 -8.23 19.14
CA LEU A 72 -4.68 -6.92 18.51
C LEU A 72 -5.29 -5.83 19.37
N ALA A 73 -4.52 -4.77 19.57
CA ALA A 73 -4.96 -3.49 20.07
C ALA A 73 -4.73 -2.43 18.99
N MET A 74 -5.78 -1.66 18.66
CA MET A 74 -5.75 -0.70 17.57
C MET A 74 -5.82 0.72 18.11
N TYR A 75 -4.88 1.56 17.68
CA TYR A 75 -4.80 2.96 18.09
C TYR A 75 -4.82 3.86 16.86
N LYS A 76 -5.94 4.53 16.63
CA LYS A 76 -6.13 5.43 15.48
C LYS A 76 -5.71 6.86 15.86
N PHE A 77 -4.73 7.41 15.15
CA PHE A 77 -4.28 8.80 15.30
C PHE A 77 -4.38 9.61 14.00
N SER A 78 -4.73 8.94 12.89
CA SER A 78 -4.80 9.52 11.55
C SER A 78 -6.18 9.21 10.97
N PHE A 79 -6.78 10.26 10.43
CA PHE A 79 -8.13 10.30 9.88
C PHE A 79 -8.03 10.83 8.44
N SER A 80 -9.08 10.61 7.64
CA SER A 80 -9.18 11.19 6.29
C SER A 80 -9.11 12.72 6.33
N ASP A 81 -9.62 13.30 7.41
CA ASP A 81 -9.75 14.74 7.61
C ASP A 81 -8.42 15.36 8.08
N GLY A 82 -7.50 14.55 8.61
CA GLY A 82 -6.20 15.01 9.08
C GLY A 82 -5.48 14.05 10.02
N SER A 83 -4.26 14.42 10.39
CA SER A 83 -3.47 13.74 11.42
C SER A 83 -2.60 14.75 12.16
N SER A 84 -2.41 14.55 13.46
CA SER A 84 -1.53 15.39 14.28
C SER A 84 -0.40 14.56 14.90
N THR A 85 0.80 15.16 14.99
CA THR A 85 1.94 14.55 15.69
C THR A 85 1.68 14.39 17.19
N SER A 86 0.88 15.28 17.79
CA SER A 86 0.49 15.16 19.20
C SER A 86 -0.45 13.97 19.45
N ASP A 87 -1.39 13.70 18.54
CA ASP A 87 -2.26 12.51 18.61
C ASP A 87 -1.43 11.22 18.45
N LEU A 88 -0.42 11.23 17.57
CA LEU A 88 0.53 10.12 17.43
C LEU A 88 1.29 9.84 18.73
N ILE A 89 1.89 10.87 19.35
CA ILE A 89 2.63 10.72 20.61
C ILE A 89 1.71 10.24 21.72
N THR A 90 0.48 10.77 21.79
CA THR A 90 -0.53 10.38 22.78
C THR A 90 -0.90 8.91 22.61
N ALA A 91 -1.19 8.47 21.38
CA ALA A 91 -1.48 7.08 21.07
C ALA A 91 -0.33 6.16 21.48
N MET A 92 0.92 6.50 21.14
CA MET A 92 2.09 5.70 21.52
C MET A 92 2.30 5.61 23.04
N ASN A 93 2.08 6.70 23.78
CA ASN A 93 2.16 6.67 25.24
C ASN A 93 1.05 5.79 25.85
N GLN A 94 -0.16 5.88 25.31
CA GLN A 94 -1.30 5.07 25.75
C GLN A 94 -1.04 3.58 25.48
N ILE A 95 -0.54 3.25 24.29
CA ILE A 95 -0.12 1.88 23.93
C ILE A 95 0.85 1.29 24.97
N VAL A 96 1.88 2.05 25.34
CA VAL A 96 2.88 1.59 26.31
C VAL A 96 2.26 1.46 27.71
N SER A 97 1.35 2.36 28.08
CA SER A 97 0.61 2.28 29.35
C SER A 97 -0.31 1.07 29.42
N ASP A 98 -0.88 0.66 28.29
CA ASP A 98 -1.80 -0.49 28.17
C ASP A 98 -1.07 -1.84 28.18
N GLY A 99 0.26 -1.84 28.31
CA GLY A 99 1.07 -3.04 28.55
C GLY A 99 1.20 -3.94 27.34
N VAL A 100 1.31 -3.36 26.14
CA VAL A 100 1.52 -4.12 24.90
C VAL A 100 2.94 -4.68 24.80
N ASP A 101 3.09 -5.76 24.04
CA ASP A 101 4.39 -6.43 23.84
C ASP A 101 5.21 -5.78 22.71
N ILE A 102 4.56 -5.47 21.58
CA ILE A 102 5.19 -4.96 20.36
C ILE A 102 4.28 -3.91 19.72
N ILE A 103 4.90 -2.87 19.16
CA ILE A 103 4.25 -1.83 18.36
C ILE A 103 4.66 -2.00 16.89
N SER A 104 3.68 -2.00 15.99
CA SER A 104 3.88 -1.94 14.55
C SER A 104 3.27 -0.65 13.98
N ILE A 105 4.11 0.19 13.40
CA ILE A 105 3.74 1.49 12.83
C ILE A 105 4.22 1.61 11.38
N SER A 106 3.28 1.52 10.44
CA SER A 106 3.53 1.77 9.02
C SER A 106 3.28 3.25 8.70
N PHE A 107 4.10 4.11 9.30
CA PHE A 107 4.08 5.56 9.12
C PHE A 107 5.50 6.09 9.30
N GLY A 108 5.83 7.24 8.70
CA GLY A 108 7.18 7.79 8.79
C GLY A 108 7.25 9.19 8.23
N ASN A 109 8.05 10.05 8.88
CA ASN A 109 8.41 11.37 8.39
C ASN A 109 9.83 11.35 7.81
N HIS A 110 10.15 12.35 6.99
CA HIS A 110 11.46 12.47 6.36
C HIS A 110 12.03 13.86 6.64
N PHE A 111 13.36 13.98 6.67
CA PHE A 111 14.07 15.25 6.83
C PHE A 111 13.79 16.02 8.14
N ILE A 112 13.41 15.31 9.21
CA ILE A 112 13.21 15.87 10.55
C ILE A 112 14.34 15.38 11.47
N PRO A 113 14.95 16.23 12.30
CA PRO A 113 15.93 15.79 13.30
C PRO A 113 15.27 14.97 14.42
N LEU A 114 16.04 14.09 15.08
CA LEU A 114 15.51 13.08 16.01
C LEU A 114 14.68 13.66 17.18
N TYR A 115 15.00 14.89 17.62
CA TYR A 115 14.34 15.57 18.73
C TYR A 115 13.05 16.31 18.33
N GLU A 116 12.74 16.37 17.04
CA GLU A 116 11.47 16.88 16.49
C GLU A 116 10.62 15.74 15.88
N ASP A 117 11.21 14.57 15.66
CA ASP A 117 10.50 13.41 15.11
C ASP A 117 9.65 12.72 16.20
N ALA A 118 8.34 12.91 16.09
CA ALA A 118 7.35 12.31 17.00
C ALA A 118 7.45 10.78 17.12
N ILE A 119 7.75 10.06 16.03
CA ILE A 119 7.91 8.60 16.06
C ILE A 119 9.18 8.26 16.82
N SER A 120 10.29 8.93 16.53
CA SER A 120 11.57 8.78 17.23
C SER A 120 11.40 8.97 18.74
N ILE A 121 10.83 10.11 19.17
CA ILE A 121 10.63 10.47 20.58
C ILE A 121 9.74 9.44 21.29
N ALA A 122 8.60 9.09 20.69
CA ALA A 122 7.67 8.14 21.29
C ALA A 122 8.26 6.72 21.35
N SER A 123 9.00 6.32 20.32
CA SER A 123 9.65 5.01 20.27
C SER A 123 10.78 4.88 21.29
N PHE A 124 11.48 5.97 21.60
CA PHE A 124 12.49 5.97 22.65
C PHE A 124 11.86 5.68 24.02
N ARG A 125 10.69 6.27 24.31
CA ARG A 125 9.92 5.98 25.53
C ARG A 125 9.43 4.54 25.58
N ALA A 126 8.95 4.00 24.46
CA ALA A 126 8.55 2.61 24.34
C ALA A 126 9.73 1.65 24.63
N MET A 127 10.91 1.93 24.07
CA MET A 127 12.13 1.16 24.32
C MET A 127 12.52 1.16 25.80
N ILE A 128 12.47 2.31 26.51
CA ILE A 128 12.75 2.37 27.95
C ILE A 128 11.81 1.44 28.74
N LYS A 129 10.58 1.28 28.26
CA LYS A 129 9.58 0.38 28.82
C LYS A 129 9.65 -1.04 28.25
N ARG A 130 10.71 -1.36 27.49
CA ARG A 130 10.97 -2.68 26.86
C ARG A 130 9.93 -3.10 25.83
N VAL A 131 9.27 -2.13 25.18
CA VAL A 131 8.34 -2.36 24.08
C VAL A 131 9.06 -2.07 22.76
N LEU A 132 9.19 -3.08 21.91
CA LEU A 132 9.83 -2.94 20.59
C LEU A 132 8.91 -2.19 19.62
N VAL A 133 9.47 -1.25 18.86
CA VAL A 133 8.77 -0.57 17.76
C VAL A 133 9.32 -1.04 16.42
N SER A 134 8.46 -1.66 15.61
CA SER A 134 8.70 -1.99 14.21
C SER A 134 8.08 -0.92 13.32
N ALA A 135 8.90 -0.26 12.49
CA ALA A 135 8.46 0.80 11.61
C ALA A 135 8.97 0.64 10.18
N SER A 136 8.18 1.06 9.18
CA SER A 136 8.58 0.98 7.77
C SER A 136 9.71 1.97 7.43
N ALA A 137 10.66 1.58 6.60
CA ALA A 137 11.74 2.47 6.14
C ALA A 137 11.24 3.62 5.26
N GLY A 138 10.11 3.45 4.57
CA GLY A 138 9.52 4.39 3.62
C GLY A 138 9.66 3.93 2.18
N ASN A 139 8.92 4.59 1.28
CA ASN A 139 8.80 4.20 -0.14
C ASN A 139 9.46 5.21 -1.10
N ARG A 140 10.42 6.01 -0.60
CA ARG A 140 11.09 7.08 -1.37
C ARG A 140 12.42 6.65 -2.01
N GLY A 141 12.70 5.36 -2.03
CA GLY A 141 13.86 4.82 -2.75
C GLY A 141 13.75 5.06 -4.27
N PRO A 142 14.78 4.69 -5.06
CA PRO A 142 15.95 3.90 -4.68
C PRO A 142 17.17 4.74 -4.26
N SER A 143 17.08 6.07 -4.32
CA SER A 143 18.21 6.97 -4.03
C SER A 143 18.71 6.84 -2.58
N TRP A 144 20.00 7.12 -2.39
CA TRP A 144 20.65 7.11 -1.09
C TRP A 144 20.01 8.09 -0.10
N GLY A 145 19.98 7.73 1.18
CA GLY A 145 19.54 8.64 2.26
C GLY A 145 18.04 8.90 2.32
N THR A 146 17.21 8.08 1.66
CA THR A 146 15.75 8.27 1.54
C THR A 146 14.92 7.62 2.64
N LEU A 147 15.55 6.94 3.60
CA LEU A 147 14.87 6.33 4.76
C LEU A 147 14.29 7.39 5.72
N GLY A 148 13.11 7.11 6.29
CA GLY A 148 12.43 7.95 7.28
C GLY A 148 12.77 7.59 8.73
N ASN A 149 12.32 6.42 9.18
CA ASN A 149 12.39 5.92 10.57
C ASN A 149 13.79 5.42 10.97
N ARG A 150 14.75 6.35 11.13
CA ARG A 150 16.19 6.06 11.23
C ARG A 150 16.75 5.99 12.65
N SER A 151 15.88 5.87 13.65
CA SER A 151 16.31 5.90 15.05
C SER A 151 16.93 4.56 15.46
N PRO A 152 18.04 4.55 16.22
CA PRO A 152 18.70 3.30 16.67
C PRO A 152 17.82 2.35 17.48
N TRP A 153 16.76 2.88 18.11
CA TRP A 153 15.82 2.14 18.94
C TRP A 153 14.55 1.68 18.21
N ILE A 154 14.51 1.84 16.87
CA ILE A 154 13.42 1.39 16.02
C ILE A 154 13.93 0.25 15.15
N LEU A 155 13.17 -0.85 15.08
CA LEU A 155 13.36 -1.86 14.04
C LEU A 155 12.83 -1.27 12.72
N CYS A 156 13.75 -0.74 11.91
CA CYS A 156 13.44 -0.12 10.62
C CYS A 156 13.39 -1.18 9.51
N VAL A 157 12.21 -1.39 8.92
CA VAL A 157 11.90 -2.51 8.03
C VAL A 157 11.85 -2.06 6.57
N ALA A 158 12.69 -2.63 5.72
CA ALA A 158 12.65 -2.47 4.26
C ALA A 158 11.62 -3.41 3.60
N SER A 159 11.26 -3.15 2.35
CA SER A 159 10.35 -4.00 1.56
C SER A 159 11.13 -4.83 0.52
N GLY A 160 10.78 -6.10 0.39
CA GLY A 160 11.35 -7.03 -0.59
C GLY A 160 10.25 -7.80 -1.31
N TYR A 161 10.55 -8.27 -2.52
CA TYR A 161 9.64 -9.10 -3.31
C TYR A 161 9.62 -10.55 -2.82
N THR A 162 8.50 -11.25 -3.05
CA THR A 162 8.38 -12.70 -2.86
C THR A 162 8.59 -13.43 -4.20
N ASP A 163 8.49 -14.75 -4.19
CA ASP A 163 8.54 -15.61 -5.38
C ASP A 163 7.21 -15.64 -6.16
N GLN A 164 6.12 -15.11 -5.59
CA GLN A 164 4.81 -15.10 -6.23
C GLN A 164 4.72 -14.02 -7.32
N THR A 165 4.28 -14.42 -8.52
CA THR A 165 3.95 -13.50 -9.62
C THR A 165 2.51 -13.71 -10.10
N LEU A 166 1.82 -12.60 -10.39
CA LEU A 166 0.44 -12.56 -10.85
C LEU A 166 0.43 -12.33 -12.36
N ALA A 167 -0.09 -13.28 -13.11
CA ALA A 167 0.18 -13.37 -14.54
C ALA A 167 -1.06 -13.27 -15.40
N GLY A 168 -0.91 -12.61 -16.55
CA GLY A 168 -1.69 -12.86 -17.75
C GLY A 168 -0.80 -13.58 -18.76
N THR A 169 -1.34 -14.59 -19.44
CA THR A 169 -0.57 -15.33 -20.47
C THR A 169 -0.97 -14.83 -21.85
N LEU A 170 -0.02 -14.26 -22.58
CA LEU A 170 -0.19 -13.88 -23.98
C LEU A 170 0.16 -15.06 -24.86
N THR A 171 -0.77 -15.44 -25.74
CA THR A 171 -0.49 -16.38 -26.83
C THR A 171 -0.67 -15.63 -28.14
N LEU A 172 0.40 -15.50 -28.91
CA LEU A 172 0.38 -14.83 -30.21
C LEU A 172 -0.15 -15.76 -31.30
N GLY A 173 -0.58 -15.19 -32.44
CA GLY A 173 -1.09 -15.96 -33.58
C GLY A 173 -0.08 -16.93 -34.20
N ASN A 174 1.23 -16.71 -33.97
CA ASN A 174 2.30 -17.63 -34.38
C ASN A 174 2.58 -18.76 -33.36
N GLY A 175 1.79 -18.85 -32.28
CA GLY A 175 1.93 -19.86 -31.23
C GLY A 175 2.92 -19.50 -30.11
N LEU A 176 3.63 -18.37 -30.19
CA LEU A 176 4.52 -17.93 -29.12
C LEU A 176 3.71 -17.63 -27.85
N LYS A 177 4.13 -18.20 -26.73
CA LYS A 177 3.52 -18.00 -25.41
C LYS A 177 4.44 -17.21 -24.50
N ILE A 178 3.92 -16.12 -23.95
CA ILE A 178 4.65 -15.24 -23.04
C ILE A 178 3.85 -15.13 -21.75
N ARG A 179 4.50 -15.41 -20.62
CA ARG A 179 3.93 -15.19 -19.29
C ARG A 179 4.25 -13.76 -18.85
N GLY A 180 3.31 -12.85 -19.08
CA GLY A 180 3.38 -11.48 -18.61
C GLY A 180 2.88 -11.32 -17.19
N TRP A 181 2.80 -10.07 -16.76
CA TRP A 181 2.23 -9.65 -15.48
C TRP A 181 0.91 -8.91 -15.68
N SER A 182 -0.11 -9.25 -14.92
CA SER A 182 -1.41 -8.58 -14.97
C SER A 182 -2.17 -8.77 -13.66
N LEU A 183 -2.94 -7.76 -13.29
CA LEU A 183 -3.76 -7.69 -12.08
C LEU A 183 -5.22 -7.32 -12.37
N PHE A 184 -5.65 -7.43 -13.63
CA PHE A 184 -7.00 -7.06 -14.04
C PHE A 184 -8.07 -7.81 -13.22
N PRO A 185 -8.99 -7.13 -12.53
CA PRO A 185 -9.78 -7.69 -11.43
C PRO A 185 -10.97 -8.57 -11.86
N ALA A 186 -10.95 -9.09 -13.09
CA ALA A 186 -11.98 -9.96 -13.62
C ALA A 186 -11.40 -10.95 -14.61
N ARG A 187 -12.15 -12.03 -14.87
CA ARG A 187 -11.82 -12.97 -15.94
C ARG A 187 -12.20 -12.36 -17.30
N ALA A 188 -11.34 -11.48 -17.81
CA ALA A 188 -11.53 -10.90 -19.13
C ALA A 188 -11.41 -11.96 -20.22
N PHE A 189 -12.16 -11.78 -21.30
CA PHE A 189 -12.14 -12.68 -22.45
C PHE A 189 -11.54 -11.95 -23.66
N PHE A 190 -10.27 -12.23 -23.93
CA PHE A 190 -9.57 -11.79 -25.15
C PHE A 190 -9.10 -13.03 -25.89
N ARG A 191 -9.55 -13.19 -27.13
CA ARG A 191 -9.23 -14.37 -27.93
C ARG A 191 -9.17 -13.98 -29.40
N ASP A 192 -8.07 -14.37 -30.05
CA ASP A 192 -7.85 -14.23 -31.49
C ASP A 192 -8.12 -12.79 -32.00
N SER A 193 -7.88 -11.81 -31.12
CA SER A 193 -8.10 -10.38 -31.37
C SER A 193 -6.91 -9.78 -32.12
N SER A 194 -7.18 -8.79 -32.98
CA SER A 194 -6.14 -8.06 -33.71
C SER A 194 -5.19 -7.36 -32.75
N MET A 195 -3.89 -7.39 -33.08
CA MET A 195 -2.85 -6.70 -32.32
C MET A 195 -2.17 -5.68 -33.22
N ILE A 196 -2.08 -4.43 -32.76
CA ILE A 196 -1.43 -3.35 -33.50
C ILE A 196 -0.23 -2.82 -32.73
N TYR A 197 0.82 -2.48 -33.48
CA TYR A 197 1.94 -1.69 -33.00
C TYR A 197 2.10 -0.50 -33.94
N ASN A 198 1.88 0.70 -33.41
CA ASN A 198 2.12 1.95 -34.11
C ASN A 198 2.95 2.83 -33.21
N LYS A 199 4.19 3.12 -33.62
CA LYS A 199 5.17 3.87 -32.82
C LYS A 199 4.65 5.25 -32.37
N SER A 200 3.81 5.89 -33.18
CA SER A 200 3.21 7.20 -32.84
C SER A 200 2.21 7.11 -31.68
N VAL A 201 1.59 5.93 -31.48
CA VAL A 201 0.60 5.67 -30.42
C VAL A 201 1.22 4.91 -29.24
N ALA A 202 2.21 4.04 -29.50
CA ALA A 202 2.84 3.17 -28.53
C ALA A 202 3.57 3.93 -27.41
N THR A 203 3.98 5.18 -27.64
CA THR A 203 4.67 6.01 -26.64
C THR A 203 3.74 6.70 -25.63
N TYR A 204 2.43 6.44 -25.69
CA TYR A 204 1.41 6.89 -24.73
C TYR A 204 1.53 8.38 -24.33
N LYS A 205 1.67 9.28 -25.30
CA LYS A 205 1.86 10.72 -25.03
C LYS A 205 0.56 11.50 -24.86
N SER A 206 -0.58 10.97 -25.29
CA SER A 206 -1.90 11.62 -25.11
C SER A 206 -3.09 10.69 -25.42
N ASP A 207 -4.19 10.88 -24.68
CA ASP A 207 -5.45 10.15 -24.88
C ASP A 207 -6.04 10.37 -26.29
N GLY A 208 -5.77 11.52 -26.91
CA GLY A 208 -6.24 11.88 -28.25
C GLY A 208 -5.61 11.07 -29.39
N LEU A 209 -4.47 10.40 -29.17
CA LEU A 209 -3.84 9.52 -30.15
C LEU A 209 -4.41 8.10 -30.11
N LEU A 210 -4.88 7.64 -28.94
CA LEU A 210 -5.53 6.33 -28.79
C LEU A 210 -6.92 6.31 -29.43
N ALA A 211 -7.62 7.44 -29.38
CA ALA A 211 -8.93 7.61 -30.03
C ALA A 211 -8.88 7.51 -31.57
N GLN A 212 -7.69 7.54 -32.17
CA GLN A 212 -7.51 7.42 -33.63
C GLN A 212 -7.41 5.95 -34.10
N ILE A 213 -7.35 4.98 -33.18
CA ILE A 213 -7.34 3.56 -33.52
C ILE A 213 -8.77 3.15 -33.93
N PRO A 214 -8.97 2.66 -35.18
CA PRO A 214 -10.25 2.09 -35.58
C PRO A 214 -10.53 0.83 -34.75
N ASP A 215 -11.76 0.69 -34.25
CA ASP A 215 -12.19 -0.45 -33.43
C ASP A 215 -11.27 -0.73 -32.22
N LEU A 216 -11.17 0.28 -31.35
CA LEU A 216 -10.38 0.23 -30.12
C LEU A 216 -10.91 -0.79 -29.09
N GLU A 217 -12.15 -1.27 -29.24
CA GLU A 217 -12.72 -2.32 -28.37
C GLU A 217 -12.31 -3.73 -28.83
N GLY A 218 -12.14 -3.95 -30.14
CA GLY A 218 -11.69 -5.23 -30.71
C GLY A 218 -10.18 -5.37 -30.88
N THR A 219 -9.42 -4.29 -30.68
CA THR A 219 -7.99 -4.22 -31.03
C THR A 219 -7.09 -4.07 -29.80
N ASN A 220 -6.14 -5.00 -29.64
CA ASN A 220 -5.07 -4.90 -28.65
C ASN A 220 -3.96 -3.99 -29.16
N THR A 221 -3.53 -3.02 -28.35
CA THR A 221 -2.45 -2.09 -28.72
C THR A 221 -1.19 -2.42 -27.91
N ILE A 222 -0.03 -2.45 -28.59
CA ILE A 222 1.27 -2.58 -27.94
C ILE A 222 1.77 -1.19 -27.54
N CYS A 223 2.11 -1.04 -26.25
CA CYS A 223 2.71 0.17 -25.70
C CYS A 223 4.20 -0.04 -25.42
N ASP A 224 5.01 0.97 -25.75
CA ASP A 224 6.44 1.01 -25.44
C ASP A 224 6.66 1.36 -23.97
N TYR A 225 7.76 0.86 -23.42
CA TYR A 225 8.21 1.27 -22.09
C TYR A 225 8.74 2.71 -22.12
N ASN A 226 8.16 3.59 -21.29
CA ASN A 226 8.63 4.95 -21.11
C ASN A 226 9.38 5.10 -19.78
N PRO A 227 10.72 5.23 -19.79
CA PRO A 227 11.52 5.37 -18.56
C PRO A 227 11.41 6.75 -17.89
N ASP A 228 10.89 7.76 -18.60
CA ASP A 228 10.73 9.13 -18.08
C ASP A 228 9.48 9.29 -17.20
N GLU A 229 8.63 8.26 -17.12
CA GLU A 229 7.65 8.11 -16.04
C GLU A 229 8.25 7.25 -14.93
N ASP A 230 8.47 7.86 -13.77
CA ASP A 230 9.19 7.31 -12.62
C ASP A 230 8.77 5.86 -12.24
N GLY A 231 9.45 4.88 -12.84
CA GLY A 231 9.39 3.47 -12.48
C GLY A 231 8.04 2.77 -12.69
N PHE A 232 8.08 1.44 -12.60
CA PHE A 232 6.91 0.55 -12.66
C PHE A 232 5.78 0.93 -11.67
N GLY A 233 6.08 1.70 -10.61
CA GLY A 233 5.11 2.10 -9.57
C GLY A 233 4.13 3.19 -10.00
N TYR A 234 4.57 4.21 -10.75
CA TYR A 234 3.67 5.26 -11.22
C TYR A 234 2.86 4.82 -12.45
N LEU A 235 3.49 4.10 -13.39
CA LEU A 235 2.79 3.47 -14.52
C LEU A 235 1.66 2.55 -14.02
N PHE A 236 1.89 1.83 -12.91
CA PHE A 236 0.86 1.00 -12.29
C PHE A 236 -0.27 1.84 -11.68
N ASN A 237 0.01 2.94 -10.99
CA ASN A 237 -1.03 3.83 -10.46
C ASN A 237 -1.84 4.52 -11.57
N TYR A 238 -1.18 4.95 -12.65
CA TYR A 238 -1.83 5.63 -13.77
C TYR A 238 -2.68 4.68 -14.61
N LEU A 239 -2.16 3.47 -14.88
CA LEU A 239 -2.90 2.45 -15.61
C LEU A 239 -3.99 1.84 -14.74
N THR A 240 -3.82 1.65 -13.42
CA THR A 240 -4.93 1.20 -12.56
C THR A 240 -6.06 2.23 -12.49
N SER A 241 -5.79 3.54 -12.48
CA SER A 241 -6.84 4.56 -12.66
C SER A 241 -7.50 4.48 -14.03
N PHE A 242 -6.71 4.29 -15.10
CA PHE A 242 -7.21 4.20 -16.48
C PHE A 242 -8.02 2.90 -16.74
N GLU A 243 -7.59 1.77 -16.17
CA GLU A 243 -8.28 0.48 -16.21
C GLU A 243 -9.61 0.53 -15.47
N GLN A 244 -9.68 1.28 -14.36
CA GLN A 244 -10.93 1.52 -13.64
C GLN A 244 -11.91 2.38 -14.44
N ASP A 245 -11.41 3.43 -15.12
CA ASP A 245 -12.24 4.35 -15.90
C ASP A 245 -12.73 3.75 -17.23
N LEU A 246 -11.93 2.90 -17.89
CA LEU A 246 -12.24 2.34 -19.21
C LEU A 246 -12.54 0.83 -19.23
N LYS A 247 -12.49 0.13 -18.08
CA LYS A 247 -12.66 -1.33 -17.98
C LYS A 247 -11.75 -2.14 -18.91
N ARG A 248 -10.55 -1.63 -19.20
CA ARG A 248 -9.58 -2.28 -20.08
C ARG A 248 -8.63 -3.15 -19.26
N ALA A 249 -8.19 -4.27 -19.82
CA ALA A 249 -7.19 -5.12 -19.21
C ALA A 249 -5.82 -4.85 -19.84
N SER A 250 -4.81 -4.59 -19.01
CA SER A 250 -3.43 -4.44 -19.47
C SER A 250 -2.61 -5.68 -19.15
N LEU A 251 -1.65 -5.97 -20.02
CA LEU A 251 -0.63 -6.98 -19.80
C LEU A 251 0.76 -6.35 -19.91
N PHE A 252 1.56 -6.51 -18.87
CA PHE A 252 2.92 -6.00 -18.84
C PHE A 252 3.90 -7.12 -19.15
N LEU A 253 4.78 -6.88 -20.11
CA LEU A 253 5.85 -7.80 -20.47
C LEU A 253 7.18 -7.17 -20.04
N ARG A 254 7.93 -7.89 -19.20
CA ARG A 254 9.33 -7.56 -18.95
C ARG A 254 10.14 -8.41 -19.93
N ILE A 255 10.61 -7.77 -21.00
CA ILE A 255 11.52 -8.38 -21.99
C ILE A 255 12.95 -8.26 -21.48
#